data_AF-W2D0A4-F1
#
_entry.id   AF-W2D0A4-F1
#
_cell.length_a   1.000
_cell.length_b   1.000
_cell.length_c   1.000
_cell.angle_alpha   90.00
_cell.angle_beta   90.00
_cell.angle_gamma   90.00
#
_symmetry.space_group_name_H-M   'P 1'
#
loop_
_entity.id
_entity.type
_entity.pdbx_description
1 polymer ?
#
loop_
_entity_poly.entity_id
_entity_poly.type
_entity_poly.pdbx_seq_one_letter_code
_entity_poly.pdbx_strand_id
1 'polypeptide(L)'
;MQLLFANSQIEKLCTSPERAVMKYGARCARILLDRMRQMRLAENLRELSQQAGHFHALTGERKGQWACRLQGGLRLVFVPGAHGEMVLKEITYLTITEIVDYHK
;
A
#
# COMPACT_ATOMS: atom_id res chain seq x y z
N MET A 1 10.63 -0.25 4.36
CA MET A 1 9.91 -1.02 5.41
C MET A 1 9.59 -2.46 4.96
N GLN A 2 9.36 -3.39 5.89
CA GLN A 2 8.88 -4.75 5.57
C GLN A 2 7.43 -4.71 5.05
N LEU A 3 7.09 -5.54 4.05
CA LEU A 3 5.74 -5.66 3.53
C LEU A 3 5.12 -6.98 3.94
N LEU A 4 3.95 -6.91 4.56
CA LEU A 4 3.07 -8.03 4.88
C LEU A 4 1.79 -7.91 4.05
N PHE A 5 1.04 -9.01 3.96
CA PHE A 5 -0.18 -9.08 3.18
C PHE A 5 -1.28 -9.75 3.99
N ALA A 6 -2.48 -9.17 3.98
CA ALA A 6 -3.61 -9.70 4.75
C ALA A 6 -4.06 -11.10 4.29
N ASN A 7 -3.76 -11.47 3.05
CA ASN A 7 -4.02 -12.80 2.52
C ASN A 7 -3.15 -13.08 1.27
N SER A 8 -3.10 -14.36 0.90
CA SER A 8 -2.30 -14.85 -0.24
C SER A 8 -2.76 -14.30 -1.60
N GLN A 9 -4.02 -13.88 -1.75
CA GLN A 9 -4.50 -13.25 -2.98
C GLN A 9 -3.93 -11.85 -3.14
N ILE A 10 -3.95 -11.03 -2.09
CA ILE A 10 -3.36 -9.68 -2.10
C ILE A 10 -1.86 -9.76 -2.31
N GLU A 11 -1.18 -10.68 -1.62
CA GLU A 11 0.24 -10.95 -1.82
C GLU A 11 0.55 -11.21 -3.29
N LYS A 12 -0.12 -12.20 -3.90
CA LYS A 12 0.11 -12.56 -5.31
C LYS A 12 -0.16 -11.41 -6.27
N LEU A 13 -1.15 -10.56 -6.00
CA LEU A 13 -1.39 -9.36 -6.82
C LEU A 13 -0.29 -8.31 -6.68
N CYS A 14 0.32 -8.20 -5.51
CA CYS A 14 1.39 -7.23 -5.24
C CYS A 14 2.78 -7.74 -5.63
N THR A 15 2.97 -9.05 -5.80
CA THR A 15 4.27 -9.68 -6.07
C THR A 15 4.40 -10.32 -7.46
N SER A 16 3.30 -10.60 -8.17
CA SER A 16 3.33 -11.10 -9.55
C SER A 16 2.84 -10.03 -10.53
N PRO A 17 3.75 -9.49 -11.38
CA PRO A 17 3.39 -8.59 -12.47
C PRO A 17 2.30 -9.16 -13.37
N GLU A 18 2.37 -10.45 -13.71
CA GLU A 18 1.43 -11.12 -14.61
C GLU A 18 0.01 -11.08 -14.05
N ARG A 19 -0.15 -11.41 -12.77
CA ARG A 19 -1.45 -11.38 -12.09
C ARG A 19 -1.99 -9.95 -11.96
N ALA A 20 -1.12 -8.99 -11.64
CA ALA A 20 -1.51 -7.60 -11.58
C ALA A 20 -1.97 -7.07 -12.95
N VAL A 21 -1.25 -7.42 -14.03
CA VAL A 21 -1.61 -7.07 -15.42
C VAL A 21 -2.95 -7.69 -15.80
N MET A 22 -3.14 -8.98 -15.51
CA MET A 22 -4.38 -9.69 -15.82
C MET A 22 -5.59 -9.07 -15.11
N LYS A 23 -5.43 -8.61 -13.86
CA LYS A 23 -6.53 -8.07 -13.06
C LYS A 23 -6.79 -6.57 -13.28
N TYR A 24 -5.74 -5.77 -13.43
CA TYR A 24 -5.83 -4.30 -13.41
C TYR A 24 -5.31 -3.63 -14.68
N GLY A 25 -4.79 -4.41 -15.64
CA GLY A 25 -4.15 -3.90 -16.85
C GLY A 25 -2.71 -3.43 -16.61
N ALA A 26 -1.94 -3.38 -17.70
CA ALA A 26 -0.49 -3.17 -17.65
C ALA A 26 -0.07 -1.86 -16.95
N ARG A 27 -0.79 -0.77 -17.21
CA ARG A 27 -0.46 0.53 -16.62
C ARG A 27 -0.73 0.56 -15.11
N CYS A 28 -1.84 -0.02 -14.64
CA CYS A 28 -2.13 -0.09 -13.21
C CYS A 28 -1.18 -1.06 -12.49
N ALA A 29 -0.84 -2.18 -13.12
CA ALA A 29 0.13 -3.15 -12.61
C ALA A 29 1.52 -2.51 -12.38
N ARG A 30 1.99 -1.73 -13.35
CA ARG A 30 3.24 -0.95 -13.20
C ARG A 30 3.18 0.00 -12.01
N ILE A 31 2.10 0.77 -11.89
CA ILE A 31 1.91 1.69 -10.75
C ILE A 31 1.91 0.91 -9.43
N LEU A 32 1.21 -0.23 -9.35
CA LEU A 32 1.18 -1.05 -8.14
C LEU A 32 2.58 -1.51 -7.73
N LEU A 33 3.39 -2.01 -8.67
CA LEU A 33 4.77 -2.43 -8.41
C LEU A 33 5.67 -1.25 -8.00
N ASP A 34 5.46 -0.07 -8.59
CA ASP A 34 6.15 1.15 -8.17
C ASP A 34 5.80 1.52 -6.71
N ARG A 35 4.52 1.40 -6.31
CA ARG A 35 4.11 1.61 -4.89
C ARG A 35 4.80 0.61 -3.97
N MET A 36 4.85 -0.68 -4.36
CA MET A 36 5.56 -1.70 -3.58
C MET A 36 7.04 -1.37 -3.40
N ARG A 37 7.71 -0.88 -4.45
CA ARG A 37 9.12 -0.45 -4.38
C ARG A 37 9.29 0.75 -3.43
N GLN A 38 8.45 1.78 -3.57
CA GLN A 38 8.50 2.97 -2.72
C GLN A 38 8.32 2.61 -1.24
N MET A 39 7.35 1.75 -0.91
CA MET A 39 7.12 1.30 0.46
C MET A 39 8.30 0.49 1.04
N ARG A 40 8.96 -0.33 0.21
CA ARG A 40 10.13 -1.10 0.64
C ARG A 40 11.32 -0.19 0.93
N LEU A 41 11.55 0.83 0.10
CA LEU A 41 12.69 1.72 0.20
C LEU A 41 12.53 2.81 1.27
N ALA A 42 11.30 3.26 1.54
CA ALA A 42 11.07 4.27 2.56
C ALA A 42 11.46 3.76 3.96
N GLU A 43 12.12 4.61 4.72
CA GLU A 43 12.55 4.38 6.10
C GLU A 43 11.37 4.48 7.08
N ASN A 44 10.41 5.37 6.80
CA ASN A 44 9.26 5.63 7.67
C ASN A 44 8.08 6.21 6.87
N LEU A 45 6.93 6.39 7.54
CA LEU A 45 5.73 6.94 6.92
C LEU A 45 5.86 8.39 6.46
N ARG A 46 6.69 9.20 7.12
CA ARG A 46 6.90 10.60 6.72
C ARG A 46 7.57 10.65 5.35
N GLU A 47 8.65 9.88 5.16
CA GLU A 47 9.30 9.76 3.87
C GLU A 47 8.36 9.15 2.82
N LEU A 48 7.64 8.08 3.17
CA LEU A 48 6.68 7.46 2.26
C LEU A 48 5.58 8.44 1.80
N SER A 49 5.12 9.32 2.69
CA SER A 49 4.12 10.35 2.37
C SER A 49 4.58 11.38 1.33
N GLN A 50 5.90 11.54 1.16
CA GLN A 50 6.49 12.44 0.16
C GLN A 50 6.68 11.76 -1.20
N GLN A 51 6.53 10.44 -1.29
CA GLN A 51 6.65 9.70 -2.53
C GLN A 51 5.44 9.91 -3.45
N ALA A 52 5.67 9.76 -4.76
CA ALA A 52 4.60 9.82 -5.74
C ALA A 52 3.52 8.75 -5.43
N GLY A 53 2.25 9.12 -5.53
CA GLY A 53 1.13 8.21 -5.21
C GLY A 53 0.18 8.73 -4.14
N HIS A 54 0.46 9.88 -3.53
CA HIS A 54 -0.39 10.49 -2.50
C HIS A 54 -0.71 9.52 -1.37
N PHE A 55 0.34 9.04 -0.69
CA PHE A 55 0.17 8.24 0.51
C PHE A 55 -0.37 9.12 1.64
N HIS A 56 -1.51 8.74 2.21
CA HIS A 56 -2.16 9.52 3.27
C HIS A 56 -2.89 8.60 4.25
N ALA A 57 -3.00 9.05 5.50
CA ALA A 57 -3.83 8.42 6.51
C ALA A 57 -5.31 8.59 6.15
N LEU A 58 -6.09 7.54 6.39
CA LEU A 58 -7.54 7.55 6.29
C LEU A 58 -8.16 8.03 7.62
N THR A 59 -9.38 8.55 7.53
CA THR A 59 -10.13 9.15 8.65
C THR A 59 -11.44 8.41 8.90
N GLY A 60 -12.18 8.82 9.96
CA GLY A 60 -13.45 8.20 10.34
C GLY A 60 -13.29 6.73 10.74
N GLU A 61 -14.20 5.88 10.26
CA GLU A 61 -14.21 4.42 10.49
C GLU A 61 -12.94 3.69 10.01
N ARG A 62 -12.14 4.35 9.17
CA ARG A 62 -10.88 3.81 8.64
C ARG A 62 -9.64 4.37 9.33
N LYS A 63 -9.80 5.06 10.46
CA LYS A 63 -8.68 5.60 11.25
C LYS A 63 -7.66 4.50 11.55
N GLY A 64 -6.37 4.82 11.38
CA GLY A 64 -5.27 3.87 11.53
C GLY A 64 -4.88 3.14 10.24
N GLN A 65 -5.70 3.25 9.19
CA GLN A 65 -5.35 2.79 7.84
C GLN A 65 -4.76 3.93 7.02
N TRP A 66 -4.04 3.57 5.98
CA TRP A 66 -3.47 4.46 4.99
C TRP A 66 -3.86 4.01 3.59
N ALA A 67 -3.83 4.94 2.64
CA ALA A 67 -4.07 4.64 1.24
C ALA A 67 -3.13 5.41 0.31
N CYS A 68 -2.90 4.85 -0.89
CA CYS A 68 -2.28 5.56 -1.99
C CYS A 68 -2.97 5.28 -3.33
N ARG A 69 -2.77 6.17 -4.30
CA ARG A 69 -3.41 6.12 -5.61
C ARG A 69 -2.75 5.09 -6.53
N LEU A 70 -3.61 4.29 -7.14
CA LEU A 70 -3.33 3.50 -8.34
C LEU A 70 -3.97 4.20 -9.56
N GLN A 71 -4.44 3.43 -10.55
CA GLN A 71 -5.10 3.94 -11.74
C GLN A 71 -6.63 3.97 -11.59
N GLY A 72 -7.28 4.97 -12.18
CA GLY A 72 -8.73 4.93 -12.46
C GLY A 72 -9.62 4.86 -11.23
N GLY A 73 -9.23 5.51 -10.12
CA GLY A 73 -9.99 5.48 -8.87
C GLY A 73 -9.51 4.44 -7.86
N LEU A 74 -8.76 3.43 -8.32
CA LEU A 74 -8.24 2.40 -7.43
C LEU A 74 -7.30 2.97 -6.37
N ARG A 75 -7.39 2.41 -5.17
CA ARG A 75 -6.54 2.68 -4.02
C ARG A 75 -5.93 1.39 -3.52
N LEU A 76 -4.66 1.45 -3.20
CA LEU A 76 -3.99 0.45 -2.39
C LEU A 76 -4.13 0.88 -0.93
N VAL A 77 -4.68 0.02 -0.08
CA VAL A 77 -4.88 0.28 1.34
C VAL A 77 -3.91 -0.58 2.15
N PHE A 78 -3.37 0.01 3.21
CA PHE A 78 -2.47 -0.68 4.11
C PHE A 78 -2.55 -0.14 5.53
N VAL A 79 -2.06 -0.94 6.48
CA VAL A 79 -1.96 -0.58 7.90
C VAL A 79 -0.48 -0.56 8.28
N PRO A 80 0.05 0.55 8.82
CA PRO A 80 1.37 0.57 9.41
C PRO A 80 1.40 -0.17 10.75
N GLY A 81 2.51 -0.83 11.05
CA GLY A 81 2.75 -1.46 12.35
C GLY A 81 4.20 -1.38 12.79
N ALA A 82 4.40 -1.58 14.09
CA ALA A 82 5.69 -1.61 14.76
C ALA A 82 5.83 -2.93 15.54
N HIS A 83 7.06 -3.35 15.84
CA HIS A 83 7.31 -4.40 16.82
C HIS A 83 7.41 -3.76 18.20
N GLY A 84 6.40 -3.93 19.06
CA GLY A 84 6.34 -3.31 20.40
C GLY A 84 5.34 -2.16 20.50
N GLU A 85 5.64 -1.15 21.32
CA GLU A 85 4.78 0.04 21.46
C GLU A 85 4.79 0.90 20.20
N MET A 86 3.62 1.39 19.79
CA MET A 86 3.45 2.09 18.52
C MET A 86 3.88 3.56 18.64
N VAL A 87 5.19 3.83 18.59
CA VAL A 87 5.74 5.17 18.35
C VAL A 87 5.86 5.35 16.83
N LEU A 88 5.36 6.47 16.26
CA LEU A 88 5.36 6.72 14.80
C LEU A 88 6.74 6.58 14.12
N LYS A 89 7.83 6.74 14.88
CA LYS A 89 9.21 6.56 14.41
C LYS A 89 9.65 5.09 14.29
N GLU A 90 8.86 4.15 14.78
CA GLU A 90 9.20 2.72 14.89
C GLU A 90 8.36 1.85 13.95
N ILE A 91 7.71 2.43 12.94
CA ILE A 91 6.95 1.66 11.96
C ILE A 91 7.93 0.82 11.14
N THR A 92 8.00 -0.46 11.45
CA THR A 92 8.92 -1.42 10.84
C THR A 92 8.29 -2.13 9.65
N TYR A 93 6.96 -2.28 9.65
CA TYR A 93 6.23 -2.99 8.59
C TYR A 93 4.94 -2.30 8.17
N LEU A 94 4.51 -2.58 6.94
CA LEU A 94 3.21 -2.24 6.41
C LEU A 94 2.47 -3.51 6.02
N THR A 95 1.22 -3.66 6.46
CA THR A 95 0.34 -4.75 6.03
C THR A 95 -0.59 -4.26 4.94
N ILE A 96 -0.42 -4.74 3.71
CA ILE A 96 -1.35 -4.45 2.61
C ILE A 96 -2.64 -5.24 2.83
N THR A 97 -3.75 -4.52 2.95
CA THR A 97 -5.04 -5.12 3.30
C THR A 97 -5.91 -5.36 2.08
N GLU A 98 -5.96 -4.40 1.15
CA GLU A 98 -6.87 -4.47 0.00
C GLU A 98 -6.48 -3.51 -1.14
N ILE A 99 -7.03 -3.78 -2.32
CA ILE A 99 -7.05 -2.87 -3.47
C ILE A 99 -8.52 -2.64 -3.81
N VAL A 100 -8.99 -1.40 -3.69
CA VAL A 100 -10.41 -1.08 -3.82
C VAL A 100 -10.64 0.13 -4.71
N ASP A 101 -11.81 0.21 -5.32
CA ASP A 101 -12.24 1.36 -6.12
C ASP A 101 -12.99 2.35 -5.23
N TYR A 102 -12.54 3.60 -5.17
CA TYR A 102 -13.16 4.65 -4.36
C TYR A 102 -14.30 5.37 -5.10
N HIS A 103 -14.54 5.05 -6.37
CA HIS A 103 -15.56 5.70 -7.19
C HIS A 103 -16.72 4.76 -7.57
N LYS A 104 -16.81 3.62 -6.88
CA LYS A 104 -17.94 2.68 -6.98
C LYS A 104 -18.84 2.76 -5.77
#